data_AF-Q5F664-F1
#
_entry.id   AF-Q5F664-F1
#
_cell.length_a   1.000
_cell.length_b   1.000
_cell.length_c   1.000
_cell.angle_alpha   90.00
_cell.angle_beta   90.00
_cell.angle_gamma   90.00
#
_symmetry.space_group_name_H-M   'P 1'
#
loop_
_entity.id
_entity.type
_entity.pdbx_description
1 polymer ?
#
loop_
_entity_poly.entity_id
_entity_poly.type
_entity_poly.pdbx_seq_one_letter_code
_entity_poly.pdbx_strand_id
1 'polypeptide(L)'
;MAVASNVSLDMSNPTVLRMGLPLYIASLRRGAIYKVWQFVEDALRAVVPADSFEPTAQKLKLFKAGAATILFYEDQNVVKGLQEQFPAYAANFPVWADQANAMVQYAVWTTLAAVGAGANLQHYNPLPDVAIAKAWNIPENWLLRAQMVIGGIEGAAGEKVFEPVAERLKVFGA
;
A
#
# COMPACT_ATOMS: atom_id res chain seq x y z
N MET A 1 10.30 -6.24 -21.15
CA MET A 1 9.07 -7.00 -21.47
C MET A 1 7.90 -6.33 -20.75
N ALA A 2 6.86 -5.99 -21.50
CA ALA A 2 5.93 -4.86 -21.25
C ALA A 2 4.80 -5.13 -20.24
N VAL A 3 5.12 -5.33 -18.95
CA VAL A 3 4.07 -5.57 -17.92
C VAL A 3 3.46 -4.28 -17.36
N ALA A 4 4.13 -3.13 -17.50
CA ALA A 4 3.70 -1.89 -16.83
C ALA A 4 2.77 -0.98 -17.65
N SER A 5 2.47 -1.29 -18.92
CA SER A 5 1.77 -0.33 -19.80
C SER A 5 0.24 -0.43 -19.84
N ASN A 6 -0.39 -1.52 -19.34
CA ASN A 6 -1.83 -1.74 -19.56
C ASN A 6 -2.65 -2.13 -18.32
N VAL A 7 -2.19 -1.84 -17.10
CA VAL A 7 -3.07 -1.98 -15.92
C VAL A 7 -3.92 -0.73 -15.79
N SER A 8 -5.01 -0.65 -16.58
CA SER A 8 -6.12 0.23 -16.24
C SER A 8 -6.87 -0.40 -15.08
N LEU A 9 -6.62 0.07 -13.87
CA LEU A 9 -7.45 -0.28 -12.72
C LEU A 9 -8.79 0.43 -12.89
N ASP A 10 -9.86 -0.35 -13.05
CA ASP A 10 -11.19 0.17 -12.87
C ASP A 10 -11.33 0.56 -11.39
N MET A 11 -11.26 1.86 -11.12
CA MET A 11 -11.41 2.45 -9.79
C MET A 11 -12.88 2.59 -9.39
N SER A 12 -13.81 1.88 -10.06
CA SER A 12 -15.26 1.83 -9.72
C SER A 12 -15.56 1.16 -8.37
N ASN A 13 -14.54 0.75 -7.62
CA ASN A 13 -14.64 0.15 -6.29
C ASN A 13 -15.64 0.93 -5.40
N PRO A 14 -16.64 0.26 -4.79
CA PRO A 14 -17.64 0.94 -3.97
C PRO A 14 -16.97 1.71 -2.83
N THR A 15 -17.01 3.03 -2.91
CA THR A 15 -16.57 3.93 -1.83
C THR A 15 -17.76 4.25 -0.95
N VAL A 16 -17.48 4.68 0.28
CA VAL A 16 -18.52 5.27 1.13
C VAL A 16 -19.20 6.39 0.34
N LEU A 17 -20.50 6.20 0.12
CA LEU A 17 -21.41 7.17 -0.48
C LEU A 17 -21.00 7.69 -1.88
N ARG A 18 -20.15 6.96 -2.62
CA ARG A 18 -19.56 7.40 -3.90
C ARG A 18 -18.82 8.76 -3.84
N MET A 19 -18.43 9.23 -2.65
CA MET A 19 -17.94 10.60 -2.46
C MET A 19 -16.49 10.86 -2.91
N GLY A 20 -15.95 10.02 -3.80
CA GLY A 20 -14.54 10.05 -4.19
C GLY A 20 -13.67 9.42 -3.11
N LEU A 21 -12.80 8.50 -3.50
CA LEU A 21 -11.81 7.96 -2.57
C LEU A 21 -10.85 9.09 -2.18
N PRO A 22 -10.43 9.17 -0.90
CA PRO A 22 -9.22 9.90 -0.55
C PRO A 22 -7.95 9.20 -1.07
N LEU A 23 -8.01 8.34 -2.09
CA LEU A 23 -6.89 7.47 -2.45
C LEU A 23 -6.10 7.99 -3.65
N TYR A 24 -4.77 8.03 -3.47
CA TYR A 24 -3.84 8.27 -4.57
C TYR A 24 -2.80 7.15 -4.67
N ILE A 25 -2.52 6.72 -5.90
CA ILE A 25 -1.60 5.63 -6.26
C ILE A 25 -0.47 6.24 -7.08
N ALA A 26 0.76 6.16 -6.59
CA ALA A 26 1.95 6.53 -7.37
C ALA A 26 2.73 5.29 -7.77
N SER A 27 2.78 4.99 -9.08
CA SER A 27 3.63 3.92 -9.65
C SER A 27 4.98 4.49 -10.09
N LEU A 28 6.08 3.88 -9.63
CA LEU A 28 7.43 4.43 -9.80
C LEU A 28 8.28 3.65 -10.82
N ARG A 29 9.07 4.39 -11.61
CA ARG A 29 10.08 3.85 -12.55
C ARG A 29 11.38 3.48 -11.82
N ARG A 30 12.25 2.68 -12.45
CA ARG A 30 13.49 2.12 -11.85
C ARG A 30 14.31 3.09 -10.98
N GLY A 31 14.59 4.30 -11.45
CA GLY A 31 15.33 5.30 -10.66
C GLY A 31 14.58 5.80 -9.42
N ALA A 32 13.26 5.93 -9.51
CA ALA A 32 12.41 6.31 -8.39
C ALA A 32 12.20 5.15 -7.39
N ILE A 33 12.14 3.90 -7.87
CA ILE A 33 12.13 2.70 -7.02
C ILE A 33 13.36 2.71 -6.10
N TYR A 34 14.56 2.84 -6.68
CA TYR A 34 15.79 2.88 -5.90
C TYR A 34 15.75 3.97 -4.84
N LYS A 35 15.28 5.18 -5.20
CA LYS A 35 15.22 6.33 -4.30
C LYS A 35 14.24 6.12 -3.14
N VAL A 36 13.05 5.54 -3.37
CA VAL A 36 12.11 5.20 -2.28
C VAL A 36 12.75 4.25 -1.29
N TRP A 37 13.30 3.15 -1.79
CA TRP A 37 13.90 2.14 -0.91
C TRP A 37 15.21 2.60 -0.28
N GLN A 38 15.89 3.59 -0.86
CA GLN A 38 17.00 4.27 -0.21
C GLN A 38 16.52 5.11 0.97
N PHE A 39 15.43 5.87 0.83
CA PHE A 39 14.85 6.60 1.97
C PHE A 39 14.38 5.68 3.09
N VAL A 40 13.80 4.53 2.74
CA VAL A 40 13.45 3.50 3.72
C VAL A 40 14.71 2.97 4.42
N GLU A 41 15.78 2.66 3.68
CA GLU A 41 17.04 2.20 4.25
C GLU A 41 17.66 3.23 5.20
N ASP A 42 17.75 4.49 4.79
CA ASP A 42 18.31 5.58 5.58
C ASP A 42 17.53 5.78 6.88
N ALA A 43 16.19 5.78 6.80
CA ALA A 43 15.33 5.91 7.97
C ALA A 43 15.45 4.71 8.93
N LEU A 44 15.60 3.49 8.41
CA LEU A 44 15.80 2.30 9.24
C LEU A 44 17.19 2.27 9.88
N ARG A 45 18.24 2.70 9.18
CA ARG A 45 19.60 2.79 9.76
C ARG A 45 19.67 3.76 10.94
N ALA A 46 18.77 4.74 11.00
CA ALA A 46 18.69 5.66 12.13
C ALA A 46 18.07 5.03 13.40
N VAL A 47 17.34 3.92 13.28
CA VAL A 47 16.59 3.30 14.40
C VAL A 47 16.98 1.84 14.69
N VAL A 48 17.62 1.15 13.74
CA VAL A 48 18.06 -0.23 13.88
C VAL A 48 19.57 -0.27 14.15
N PRO A 49 20.03 -0.96 15.22
CA PRO A 49 21.45 -1.16 15.50
C PRO A 49 22.22 -1.77 14.32
N ALA A 50 23.45 -1.28 14.09
CA ALA A 50 24.24 -1.63 12.93
C ALA A 50 24.59 -3.13 12.83
N ASP A 51 24.86 -3.76 13.98
CA ASP A 51 25.15 -5.19 14.11
C ASP A 51 23.94 -6.10 13.76
N SER A 52 22.74 -5.53 13.78
CA SER A 52 21.47 -6.22 13.50
C SER A 52 20.86 -5.83 12.16
N PHE A 53 21.52 -5.00 11.36
CA PHE A 53 20.94 -4.41 10.15
C PHE A 53 20.97 -5.33 8.92
N GLU A 54 21.87 -6.31 8.87
CA GLU A 54 22.11 -7.13 7.68
C GLU A 54 20.84 -7.82 7.13
N PRO A 55 19.98 -8.46 7.94
CA PRO A 55 18.73 -9.04 7.44
C PRO A 55 17.80 -7.99 6.80
N THR A 56 17.74 -6.78 7.37
CA THR A 56 16.98 -5.66 6.81
C THR A 56 17.57 -5.23 5.46
N ALA A 57 18.89 -5.09 5.36
CA ALA A 57 19.56 -4.73 4.12
C ALA A 57 19.29 -5.73 3.00
N GLN A 58 19.32 -7.03 3.30
CA GLN A 58 19.01 -8.09 2.34
C GLN A 58 17.57 -7.99 1.83
N LYS A 59 16.60 -7.75 2.74
CA LYS A 59 15.19 -7.57 2.36
C LYS A 59 14.99 -6.32 1.48
N LEU A 60 15.60 -5.19 1.84
CA LEU A 60 15.52 -3.96 1.03
C LEU A 60 16.18 -4.11 -0.34
N LYS A 61 17.25 -4.91 -0.45
CA LYS A 61 17.86 -5.25 -1.75
C LYS A 61 16.87 -5.95 -2.68
N LEU A 62 16.06 -6.87 -2.15
CA LEU A 62 15.00 -7.53 -2.93
C LEU A 62 13.93 -6.53 -3.39
N PHE A 63 13.55 -5.58 -2.53
CA PHE A 63 12.57 -4.55 -2.89
C PHE A 63 13.09 -3.57 -3.95
N LYS A 64 14.37 -3.18 -3.84
CA LYS A 64 15.07 -2.37 -4.85
C LYS A 64 15.15 -3.08 -6.21
N ALA A 65 15.19 -4.42 -6.22
CA ALA A 65 15.21 -5.23 -7.44
C ALA A 65 13.82 -5.39 -8.11
N GLY A 66 12.74 -4.95 -7.45
CA GLY A 66 11.39 -4.98 -7.99
C GLY A 66 11.25 -4.21 -9.32
N ALA A 67 10.27 -4.62 -10.12
CA ALA A 67 9.93 -3.99 -11.40
C ALA A 67 9.21 -2.65 -11.23
N ALA A 68 8.40 -2.51 -10.17
CA ALA A 68 7.71 -1.28 -9.79
C ALA A 68 7.49 -1.21 -8.27
N THR A 69 7.21 -0.02 -7.78
CA THR A 69 6.68 0.20 -6.42
C THR A 69 5.48 1.12 -6.53
N ILE A 70 4.38 0.72 -5.91
CA ILE A 70 3.18 1.53 -5.76
C ILE A 70 3.13 2.09 -4.35
N LEU A 71 2.94 3.40 -4.21
CA LEU A 71 2.68 4.06 -2.94
C LEU A 71 1.18 4.38 -2.82
N PHE A 72 0.54 3.92 -1.75
CA PHE A 72 -0.87 4.15 -1.48
C PHE A 72 -1.04 5.25 -0.44
N TYR A 73 -1.68 6.35 -0.83
CA TYR A 73 -1.90 7.51 0.03
C TYR A 73 -3.36 7.71 0.36
N GLU A 74 -3.63 8.39 1.47
CA GLU A 74 -4.94 8.86 1.85
C GLU A 74 -4.97 10.39 2.03
N ASP A 75 -5.80 11.09 1.26
CA ASP A 75 -6.03 12.51 1.32
C ASP A 75 -6.87 12.89 2.54
N GLN A 76 -6.18 13.36 3.56
CA GLN A 76 -6.76 13.76 4.83
C GLN A 76 -7.66 15.01 4.71
N ASN A 77 -7.55 15.81 3.65
CA ASN A 77 -8.46 16.95 3.46
C ASN A 77 -9.85 16.46 3.03
N VAL A 78 -9.91 15.42 2.19
CA VAL A 78 -11.18 14.77 1.83
C VAL A 78 -11.82 14.16 3.06
N VAL A 79 -11.04 13.42 3.87
CA VAL A 79 -11.53 12.82 5.13
C VAL A 79 -12.09 13.90 6.06
N LYS A 80 -11.33 14.97 6.33
CA LYS A 80 -11.77 16.07 7.19
C LYS A 80 -13.01 16.78 6.64
N GLY A 81 -13.06 17.06 5.34
CA GLY A 81 -14.21 17.67 4.70
C GLY A 81 -15.48 16.83 4.84
N LEU A 82 -15.37 15.50 4.79
CA LEU A 82 -16.50 14.60 5.06
C LEU A 82 -16.92 14.63 6.55
N GLN A 83 -15.96 14.69 7.47
CA GLN A 83 -16.24 14.85 8.90
C GLN A 83 -17.01 16.14 9.20
N GLU A 84 -16.64 17.23 8.54
CA GLU A 84 -17.31 18.54 8.67
C GLU A 84 -18.72 18.53 8.05
N GLN A 85 -18.89 17.92 6.87
CA GLN A 85 -20.19 17.84 6.19
C GLN A 85 -21.18 16.91 6.90
N PHE A 86 -20.70 15.83 7.52
CA PHE A 86 -21.54 14.84 8.19
C PHE A 86 -21.06 14.55 9.62
N PRO A 87 -21.22 15.50 10.56
CA PRO A 87 -20.68 15.38 11.93
C PRO A 87 -21.14 14.12 12.68
N ALA A 88 -22.37 13.66 12.43
CA ALA A 88 -22.91 12.43 13.04
C ALA A 88 -22.09 11.18 12.72
N TYR A 89 -21.35 11.17 11.61
CA TYR A 89 -20.49 10.07 11.18
C TYR A 89 -19.00 10.40 11.24
N ALA A 90 -18.61 11.55 11.81
CA ALA A 90 -17.23 12.06 11.80
C ALA A 90 -16.20 11.02 12.27
N ALA A 91 -16.52 10.25 13.32
CA ALA A 91 -15.64 9.21 13.84
C ALA A 91 -15.42 8.03 12.86
N ASN A 92 -16.33 7.81 11.91
CA ASN A 92 -16.26 6.69 10.98
C ASN A 92 -15.43 7.00 9.73
N PHE A 93 -15.38 8.26 9.28
CA PHE A 93 -14.69 8.59 8.02
C PHE A 93 -13.21 8.17 7.97
N PRO A 94 -12.39 8.34 9.03
CA PRO A 94 -11.03 7.80 9.03
C PRO A 94 -10.99 6.28 8.88
N VAL A 95 -11.88 5.55 9.57
CA VAL A 95 -11.97 4.08 9.48
C VAL A 95 -12.38 3.63 8.08
N TRP A 96 -13.34 4.33 7.48
CA TRP A 96 -13.81 4.04 6.13
C TRP A 96 -12.79 4.38 5.06
N ALA A 97 -11.99 5.43 5.27
CA ALA A 97 -10.91 5.79 4.39
C ALA A 97 -9.83 4.68 4.38
N ASP A 98 -9.48 4.14 5.55
CA ASP A 98 -8.59 2.98 5.68
C ASP A 98 -9.13 1.73 4.97
N GLN A 99 -10.41 1.42 5.17
CA GLN A 99 -11.08 0.29 4.51
C GLN A 99 -11.05 0.47 2.99
N ALA A 100 -11.35 1.66 2.50
CA ALA A 100 -11.37 1.97 1.09
C ALA A 100 -9.97 1.88 0.46
N ASN A 101 -8.94 2.34 1.16
CA ASN A 101 -7.54 2.18 0.78
C ASN A 101 -7.18 0.69 0.69
N ALA A 102 -7.50 -0.11 1.71
CA ALA A 102 -7.25 -1.54 1.74
C ALA A 102 -7.96 -2.32 0.61
N MET A 103 -9.20 -1.96 0.29
CA MET A 103 -9.92 -2.58 -0.83
C MET A 103 -9.21 -2.34 -2.17
N VAL A 104 -8.68 -1.13 -2.39
CA VAL A 104 -7.91 -0.85 -3.62
C VAL A 104 -6.56 -1.55 -3.61
N GLN A 105 -5.84 -1.58 -2.48
CA GLN A 105 -4.62 -2.39 -2.36
C GLN A 105 -4.89 -3.85 -2.73
N TYR A 106 -6.00 -4.43 -2.24
CA TYR A 106 -6.41 -5.79 -2.56
C TYR A 106 -6.77 -5.96 -4.04
N ALA A 107 -7.55 -5.03 -4.63
CA ALA A 107 -7.90 -5.06 -6.06
C ALA A 107 -6.66 -4.96 -6.97
N VAL A 108 -5.68 -4.11 -6.62
CA VAL A 108 -4.40 -4.03 -7.32
C VAL A 108 -3.65 -5.36 -7.21
N TRP A 109 -3.55 -5.93 -6.01
CA TRP A 109 -2.84 -7.19 -5.78
C TRP A 109 -3.45 -8.34 -6.57
N THR A 110 -4.79 -8.49 -6.56
CA THR A 110 -5.47 -9.56 -7.29
C THR A 110 -5.37 -9.37 -8.80
N THR A 111 -5.42 -8.13 -9.30
CA THR A 111 -5.21 -7.82 -10.72
C THR A 111 -3.79 -8.20 -11.17
N LEU A 112 -2.76 -7.89 -10.35
CA LEU A 112 -1.38 -8.30 -10.62
C LEU A 112 -1.24 -9.83 -10.62
N ALA A 113 -1.85 -10.51 -9.65
CA ALA A 113 -1.83 -11.97 -9.58
C ALA A 113 -2.53 -12.61 -10.80
N ALA A 114 -3.63 -12.04 -11.27
CA ALA A 114 -4.37 -12.52 -12.44
C ALA A 114 -3.55 -12.48 -13.74
N VAL A 115 -2.58 -11.58 -13.84
CA VAL A 115 -1.64 -11.49 -14.99
C VAL A 115 -0.30 -12.19 -14.72
N GLY A 116 -0.18 -12.94 -13.62
CA GLY A 116 1.03 -13.67 -13.27
C GLY A 116 2.18 -12.81 -12.73
N ALA A 117 1.90 -11.58 -12.29
CA ALA A 117 2.89 -10.73 -11.63
C ALA A 117 2.96 -11.03 -10.13
N GLY A 118 4.18 -11.07 -9.59
CA GLY A 118 4.42 -11.18 -8.16
C GLY A 118 4.31 -9.82 -7.48
N ALA A 119 3.75 -9.79 -6.28
CA ALA A 119 3.73 -8.60 -5.45
C ALA A 119 3.78 -8.94 -3.96
N ASN A 120 4.26 -7.97 -3.17
CA ASN A 120 4.16 -8.00 -1.72
C ASN A 120 3.84 -6.59 -1.20
N LEU A 121 3.21 -6.52 -0.02
CA LEU A 121 2.76 -5.27 0.59
C LEU A 121 3.60 -4.97 1.84
N GLN A 122 4.15 -3.77 1.90
CA GLN A 122 5.02 -3.28 2.98
C GLN A 122 4.44 -2.05 3.66
N HIS A 123 4.84 -1.84 4.92
CA HIS A 123 4.42 -0.72 5.75
C HIS A 123 5.64 -0.15 6.48
N TYR A 124 6.42 0.67 5.78
CA TYR A 124 7.55 1.40 6.36
C TYR A 124 7.17 2.80 6.84
N ASN A 125 5.99 3.28 6.47
CA ASN A 125 5.38 4.47 7.06
C ASN A 125 5.29 4.32 8.60
N PRO A 126 5.52 5.40 9.37
CA PRO A 126 5.73 6.77 8.91
C PRO A 126 7.20 7.14 8.63
N LEU A 127 8.15 6.19 8.76
CA LEU A 127 9.59 6.49 8.79
C LEU A 127 10.12 7.23 7.54
N PRO A 128 9.82 6.82 6.29
CA PRO A 128 10.33 7.49 5.11
C PRO A 128 9.43 8.64 4.61
N ASP A 129 8.28 8.89 5.26
CA ASP A 129 7.18 9.69 4.70
C ASP A 129 7.63 11.10 4.30
N VAL A 130 8.34 11.81 5.20
CA VAL A 130 8.83 13.17 4.95
C VAL A 130 9.81 13.21 3.78
N ALA A 131 10.73 12.25 3.72
CA ALA A 131 11.75 12.19 2.66
C ALA A 131 11.12 11.88 1.30
N ILE A 132 10.16 10.95 1.26
CA ILE A 132 9.39 10.63 0.06
C ILE A 132 8.57 11.85 -0.36
N ALA A 133 7.81 12.46 0.56
CA ALA A 133 6.97 13.61 0.24
C ALA A 133 7.78 14.77 -0.35
N LYS A 134 8.92 15.11 0.26
CA LYS A 134 9.83 16.13 -0.24
C LYS A 134 10.41 15.79 -1.61
N ALA A 135 10.75 14.52 -1.87
CA ALA A 135 11.40 14.13 -3.11
C ALA A 135 10.50 14.17 -4.34
N TRP A 136 9.18 14.04 -4.15
CA TRP A 136 8.19 14.02 -5.23
C TRP A 136 7.11 15.10 -5.10
N ASN A 137 7.31 16.08 -4.21
CA ASN A 137 6.36 17.16 -3.93
C ASN A 137 4.95 16.62 -3.62
N ILE A 138 4.88 15.56 -2.83
CA ILE A 138 3.60 14.99 -2.41
C ILE A 138 2.96 15.95 -1.40
N PRO A 139 1.67 16.30 -1.55
CA PRO A 139 0.98 17.17 -0.61
C PRO A 139 1.05 16.66 0.84
N GLU A 140 1.22 17.55 1.81
CA GLU A 140 1.33 17.18 3.23
C GLU A 140 0.06 16.51 3.78
N ASN A 141 -1.10 16.79 3.19
CA ASN A 141 -2.36 16.15 3.53
C ASN A 141 -2.48 14.71 3.01
N TRP A 142 -1.53 14.21 2.21
CA TRP A 142 -1.54 12.82 1.76
C TRP A 142 -0.78 11.94 2.73
N LEU A 143 -1.52 11.14 3.48
CA LEU A 143 -1.00 10.19 4.45
C LEU A 143 -0.60 8.89 3.76
N LEU A 144 0.68 8.50 3.81
CA LEU A 144 1.14 7.22 3.26
C LEU A 144 0.58 6.06 4.10
N ARG A 145 -0.14 5.14 3.46
CA ARG A 145 -0.72 3.96 4.12
C ARG A 145 0.09 2.69 3.89
N ALA A 146 0.58 2.46 2.67
CA ALA A 146 1.33 1.26 2.33
C ALA A 146 2.22 1.43 1.07
N GLN A 147 3.16 0.50 0.89
CA GLN A 147 4.03 0.41 -0.29
C GLN A 147 3.97 -1.01 -0.87
N MET A 148 3.48 -1.17 -2.09
CA MET A 148 3.44 -2.47 -2.76
C MET A 148 4.62 -2.60 -3.74
N VAL A 149 5.46 -3.60 -3.51
CA VAL A 149 6.54 -3.98 -4.43
C VAL A 149 5.97 -4.94 -5.47
N ILE A 150 6.23 -4.68 -6.74
CA ILE A 150 5.80 -5.51 -7.87
C ILE A 150 7.04 -6.07 -8.56
N GLY A 151 7.04 -7.35 -8.92
CA GLY A 151 8.16 -8.02 -9.57
C GLY A 151 7.77 -9.33 -10.26
N GLY A 152 8.78 -10.08 -10.70
CA GLY A 152 8.59 -11.45 -11.17
C GLY A 152 8.34 -12.42 -10.00
N ILE A 153 7.75 -13.56 -10.30
CA ILE A 153 7.58 -14.66 -9.34
C ILE A 153 8.80 -15.58 -9.47
N GLU A 154 9.74 -15.51 -8.53
CA GLU A 154 10.96 -16.35 -8.54
C GLU A 154 10.79 -17.68 -7.80
N GLY A 155 9.72 -17.82 -7.01
CA GLY A 155 9.39 -19.03 -6.27
C GLY A 155 7.92 -19.01 -5.84
N ALA A 156 7.39 -20.18 -5.49
CA ALA A 156 6.05 -20.28 -4.95
C ALA A 156 5.94 -19.54 -3.61
N ALA A 157 4.77 -18.97 -3.33
CA ALA A 157 4.48 -18.46 -2.00
C ALA A 157 4.57 -19.60 -0.97
N GLY A 158 5.03 -19.29 0.24
CA GLY A 158 5.05 -20.24 1.34
C GLY A 158 3.65 -20.71 1.73
N GLU A 159 3.59 -21.77 2.53
CA GLU A 159 2.33 -22.29 3.05
C GLU A 159 1.59 -21.24 3.88
N LYS A 160 0.25 -21.18 3.71
CA LYS A 160 -0.62 -20.32 4.49
C LYS A 160 -1.55 -21.16 5.36
N VAL A 161 -1.45 -20.98 6.68
CA VAL A 161 -2.34 -21.61 7.66
C VAL A 161 -3.61 -20.78 7.80
N PHE A 162 -4.75 -21.45 7.97
CA PHE A 162 -6.04 -20.81 8.19
C PHE A 162 -6.67 -21.35 9.47
N GLU A 163 -7.23 -20.45 10.29
CA GLU A 163 -8.06 -20.84 11.42
C GLU A 163 -9.31 -21.62 10.94
N PRO A 164 -9.93 -22.46 11.78
CA PRO A 164 -11.17 -23.15 11.42
C PRO A 164 -12.27 -22.19 10.94
N VAL A 165 -13.05 -22.59 9.92
CA VAL A 165 -14.15 -21.76 9.40
C VAL A 165 -15.29 -21.64 10.42
N ALA A 166 -15.55 -22.71 11.18
CA ALA A 166 -16.62 -22.77 12.17
C ALA A 166 -16.50 -21.70 13.27
N GLU A 167 -15.29 -21.21 13.54
CA GLU A 167 -15.04 -20.16 14.54
C GLU A 167 -15.26 -18.74 13.99
N ARG A 168 -15.33 -18.59 12.66
CA ARG A 168 -15.34 -17.30 11.96
C ARG A 168 -16.59 -17.05 11.12
N LEU A 169 -17.44 -18.05 10.94
CA LEU A 169 -18.69 -17.98 10.19
C LEU A 169 -19.83 -18.58 11.01
N LYS A 170 -20.91 -17.83 11.19
CA LYS A 170 -22.18 -18.31 11.75
C LYS A 170 -23.26 -18.29 10.67
N VAL A 171 -23.96 -19.40 10.49
CA VAL A 171 -25.07 -19.55 9.54
C VAL A 171 -26.34 -19.83 10.33
N PHE A 172 -27.42 -19.12 10.01
CA PHE A 172 -28.74 -19.27 10.64
C PHE A 172 -29.80 -19.43 9.54
N GLY A 173 -30.77 -20.33 9.73
CA GLY A 173 -31.95 -20.47 8.85
C GLY A 173 -31.80 -21.42 7.65
N ALA A 174 -31.06 -22.51 7.80
CA ALA A 174 -31.08 -23.63 6.84
C ALA A 174 -32.35 -24.48 6.98
#